data_AF-A0A923ZXK5-F1
#
_entry.id   AF-A0A923ZXK5-F1
#
_cell.length_a   1.000
_cell.length_b   1.000
_cell.length_c   1.000
_cell.angle_alpha   90.00
_cell.angle_beta   90.00
_cell.angle_gamma   90.00
#
_symmetry.space_group_name_H-M   'P 1'
#
loop_
_entity.id
_entity.type
_entity.pdbx_description
1 polymer ?
#
loop_
_entity_poly.entity_id
_entity_poly.type
_entity_poly.pdbx_seq_one_letter_code
_entity_poly.pdbx_strand_id
1 'polypeptide(L)' 'MKINKFKVLELMAKNKIKSQSELANLLGISKNQLSNILSDKFNPIKSNINELASFLGVSPLDIIEKK' A
#
# COMPACT_ATOMS: atom_id res chain seq x y z
N MET A 1 0.28 5.15 -8.52
CA MET A 1 -0.33 5.26 -7.18
C MET A 1 0.69 4.87 -6.13
N LYS A 2 0.66 5.48 -4.94
CA LYS A 2 1.54 5.10 -3.82
C LYS A 2 0.80 5.14 -2.49
N ILE A 3 1.32 4.42 -1.51
CA ILE A 3 0.85 4.52 -0.13
C ILE A 3 1.24 5.88 0.44
N ASN A 4 0.31 6.56 1.13
CA ASN A 4 0.61 7.78 1.84
C ASN A 4 1.38 7.44 3.14
N LYS A 5 2.72 7.44 3.05
CA LYS A 5 3.61 7.14 4.19
C LYS A 5 3.36 8.05 5.40
N PHE A 6 3.08 9.33 5.19
CA PHE A 6 2.78 10.25 6.29
C PHE A 6 1.50 9.84 7.02
N LYS A 7 0.47 9.44 6.28
CA LYS A 7 -0.78 8.94 6.87
C LYS A 7 -0.57 7.67 7.67
N VAL A 8 0.29 6.76 7.20
CA VAL A 8 0.67 5.56 7.95
C VAL A 8 1.36 5.92 9.27
N LEU A 9 2.33 6.85 9.25
CA LEU A 9 3.03 7.30 10.47
C LEU A 9 2.08 7.99 11.47
N GLU A 10 1.15 8.81 10.99
CA GLU A 10 0.11 9.44 11.82
C GLU A 10 -0.75 8.37 12.51
N LEU A 11 -1.17 7.34 11.77
CA LEU A 11 -1.96 6.24 12.30
C LEU A 11 -1.16 5.35 13.25
N MET A 12 0.15 5.14 13.01
CA MET A 12 1.02 4.45 13.95
C MET A 12 1.06 5.19 15.31
N ALA A 13 1.24 6.51 15.29
CA ALA A 13 1.25 7.32 16.50
C ALA A 13 -0.09 7.25 17.26
N LYS A 14 -1.22 7.34 16.54
CA LYS A 14 -2.57 7.19 17.10
C LYS A 14 -2.79 5.82 17.77
N ASN A 15 -2.19 4.77 17.23
CA ASN A 15 -2.29 3.39 17.74
C ASN A 15 -1.16 3.02 18.70
N LYS A 16 -0.34 3.98 19.16
CA LYS A 16 0.80 3.76 20.07
C LYS A 16 1.87 2.79 19.52
N ILE A 17 1.94 2.62 18.21
CA ILE A 17 2.98 1.82 17.53
C ILE A 17 4.22 2.69 17.38
N LYS A 18 5.31 2.28 18.03
CA LYS A 18 6.52 3.09 18.20
C LYS A 18 7.52 2.95 17.07
N SER A 19 7.44 1.88 16.29
CA SER A 19 8.40 1.62 15.21
C SER A 19 7.81 0.87 14.02
N GLN A 20 8.46 0.99 12.86
CA GLN A 20 8.11 0.18 11.68
C GLN A 20 8.37 -1.31 11.92
N SER A 21 9.36 -1.67 12.74
CA SER A 21 9.59 -3.08 13.10
C SER A 21 8.41 -3.65 13.88
N GLU A 22 7.88 -2.88 14.83
CA GLU A 22 6.68 -3.25 15.59
C GLU A 22 5.45 -3.38 14.68
N LEU A 23 5.24 -2.41 13.77
CA LEU A 23 4.15 -2.50 12.78
C LEU A 23 4.29 -3.75 11.90
N ALA A 24 5.49 -4.06 11.43
CA ALA A 24 5.74 -5.24 10.60
C ALA A 24 5.43 -6.54 11.37
N ASN A 25 5.86 -6.62 12.63
CA ASN A 25 5.56 -7.76 13.51
C ASN A 25 4.04 -7.92 13.74
N LEU A 26 3.32 -6.84 14.01
CA LEU A 26 1.86 -6.85 14.19
C LEU A 26 1.10 -7.29 12.93
N LEU A 27 1.66 -6.98 11.75
CA LEU A 27 1.11 -7.38 10.45
C LEU A 27 1.53 -8.80 10.04
N GLY A 28 2.42 -9.46 10.78
CA GLY A 28 2.96 -10.78 10.42
C GLY A 28 3.84 -10.76 9.17
N ILE A 29 4.48 -9.62 8.87
CA ILE A 29 5.39 -9.46 7.73
C ILE A 29 6.80 -9.05 8.19
N SER A 30 7.79 -9.23 7.33
CA SER A 30 9.13 -8.72 7.60
C SER A 30 9.20 -7.18 7.50
N LYS A 31 10.14 -6.58 8.21
CA LYS A 31 10.44 -5.14 8.11
C LYS A 31 10.76 -4.72 6.67
N ASN A 32 11.43 -5.58 5.89
CA ASN A 32 11.72 -5.30 4.48
C ASN A 32 10.46 -5.27 3.62
N GLN A 33 9.51 -6.19 3.83
CA GLN A 33 8.22 -6.15 3.13
C GLN A 33 7.47 -4.86 3.44
N LEU A 34 7.42 -4.44 4.71
CA LEU A 34 6.81 -3.17 5.09
C LEU A 34 7.53 -1.97 4.44
N SER A 35 8.87 -1.99 4.43
CA SER A 35 9.67 -0.94 3.80
C SER A 35 9.40 -0.82 2.31
N ASN A 36 9.23 -1.96 1.62
CA ASN A 36 8.85 -2.00 0.21
C ASN A 36 7.44 -1.41 0.00
N ILE A 37 6.45 -1.80 0.81
CA ILE A 37 5.08 -1.26 0.74
C ILE A 37 5.05 0.26 0.89
N LEU A 38 5.90 0.81 1.77
CA LEU A 38 5.97 2.25 2.05
C LEU A 38 6.88 3.02 1.09
N SER A 39 7.50 2.36 0.11
CA SER A 39 8.38 2.99 -0.87
C SER A 39 7.59 3.70 -1.98
N ASP A 40 8.18 4.72 -2.60
CA ASP A 40 7.57 5.40 -3.75
C ASP A 40 7.41 4.50 -4.99
N LYS A 41 8.12 3.37 -5.04
CA LYS A 41 8.07 2.41 -6.15
C LYS A 41 6.92 1.40 -6.02
N PHE A 42 6.28 1.31 -4.86
CA PHE A 42 5.22 0.33 -4.63
C PHE A 42 3.90 0.77 -5.25
N ASN A 43 3.39 -0.05 -6.16
CA ASN A 43 2.05 0.11 -6.70
C ASN A 43 1.06 -0.79 -5.92
N PRO A 44 0.07 -0.23 -5.22
CA PRO A 44 -0.94 -1.03 -4.51
C PRO A 44 -1.88 -1.79 -5.45
N ILE A 45 -1.92 -1.45 -6.73
CA ILE A 45 -2.71 -2.14 -7.74
C ILE A 45 -1.84 -3.18 -8.44
N LYS A 46 -2.30 -4.44 -8.48
CA LYS A 46 -1.61 -5.54 -9.16
C LYS A 46 -1.38 -5.22 -10.64
N SER A 47 -0.27 -5.68 -11.20
CA SER A 47 0.12 -5.42 -12.59
C SER A 47 -0.97 -5.81 -13.58
N ASN A 48 -1.56 -6.99 -13.43
CA ASN A 48 -2.63 -7.49 -14.31
C ASN A 48 -3.88 -6.58 -14.34
N ILE A 49 -4.20 -5.90 -13.24
CA ILE A 49 -5.31 -4.92 -13.21
C ILE A 49 -4.92 -3.65 -13.96
N ASN A 50 -3.66 -3.20 -13.85
CA ASN A 50 -3.17 -2.08 -14.65
C ASN A 50 -3.16 -2.43 -16.15
N GLU A 51 -2.75 -3.64 -16.51
CA GLU A 51 -2.76 -4.14 -17.88
C GLU A 51 -4.19 -4.21 -18.45
N LEU A 52 -5.14 -4.75 -17.67
CA LEU A 52 -6.55 -4.80 -18.04
C LEU A 52 -7.13 -3.40 -18.27
N ALA A 53 -6.90 -2.47 -17.35
CA ALA A 53 -7.38 -1.10 -17.48
C ALA A 53 -6.77 -0.39 -18.70
N SER A 54 -5.45 -0.59 -18.92
CA SER A 54 -4.75 -0.09 -20.10
C SER A 54 -5.31 -0.66 -21.40
N PHE A 55 -5.64 -1.95 -21.44
CA PHE A 55 -6.24 -2.59 -22.61
C PHE A 55 -7.63 -2.02 -22.92
N LEU A 56 -8.39 -1.70 -21.90
CA LEU A 56 -9.73 -1.12 -22.01
C LEU A 56 -9.74 0.42 -22.17
N GLY A 57 -8.57 1.07 -22.10
CA GLY A 57 -8.44 2.53 -22.22
C GLY A 57 -9.01 3.32 -21.04
N VAL A 58 -9.06 2.73 -19.84
CA VAL A 58 -9.62 3.34 -18.62
C VAL A 58 -8.60 3.38 -17.49
N SER A 59 -8.89 4.12 -16.41
CA SER A 59 -8.08 4.07 -15.20
C SER A 59 -8.34 2.76 -14.45
N PRO A 60 -7.33 2.14 -13.81
CA PRO A 60 -7.55 1.02 -12.91
C PRO A 60 -8.56 1.31 -11.79
N LEU A 61 -8.70 2.59 -11.39
CA LEU A 61 -9.67 3.01 -10.37
C LEU A 61 -11.12 2.99 -10.86
N ASP A 62 -11.36 3.08 -12.17
CA ASP A 62 -12.71 3.11 -12.75
C ASP A 62 -13.36 1.71 -12.74
N ILE A 63 -12.54 0.66 -12.71
CA ILE A 63 -12.98 -0.75 -12.77
C ILE A 63 -12.92 -1.46 -11.42
N ILE A 64 -12.49 -0.78 -10.35
CA ILE A 64 -12.43 -1.32 -8.99
C ILE A 64 -13.70 -0.90 -8.23
N GLU A 65 -14.53 -1.88 -7.88
CA GLU A 65 -15.71 -1.68 -7.05
C GLU A 65 -15.41 -1.98 -5.57
N LYS A 66 -15.92 -1.14 -4.66
CA LYS A 66 -15.90 -1.43 -3.22
C LYS A 66 -17.09 -2.30 -2.88
N LYS A 67 -16.83 -3.49 -2.33
CA LYS A 67 -17.85 -4.33 -1.69
C LYS A 67 -18.11 -3.88 -0.26
#